data_AF-A0A3A9GNZ3-F1
#
_entry.id   AF-A0A3A9GNZ3-F1
#
_cell.length_a   1.000
_cell.length_b   1.000
_cell.length_c   1.000
_cell.angle_alpha   90.00
_cell.angle_beta   90.00
_cell.angle_gamma   90.00
#
_symmetry.space_group_name_H-M   'P 1'
#
loop_
_entity.id
_entity.type
_entity.pdbx_description
1 polymer ?
#
loop_
_entity_poly.entity_id
_entity_poly.type
_entity_poly.pdbx_seq_one_letter_code
_entity_poly.pdbx_strand_id
1 'polypeptide(L)'
;MKTKSKMLFLGMMAALIFMVCPLFPWMQTEVFAAGASGTTLTVKNKELYDALLYHFNKSSWSNAGALAGEDEGKQEITLNMEKVKSIEIKRVDMTKDNSLEVLKTLINGCDNLEELYLETCNLTGFDYNLLNQRQKLSQLYLVDTKMTAVPNLKLEKLSILCLSENNLSANGACDAITRANFPNLQTLWLDDCGLTNIDFIKNTGGGVNKSVTGG
;
A
#
# COMPACT_ATOMS: atom_id res chain seq x y z
N MET A 1 37.07 58.83 0.33
CA MET A 1 36.33 57.93 1.23
C MET A 1 35.64 56.85 0.39
N LYS A 2 35.97 55.57 0.65
CA LYS A 2 35.25 54.31 0.33
C LYS A 2 35.00 54.00 -1.18
N THR A 3 35.79 53.10 -1.81
CA THR A 3 35.57 51.62 -2.02
C THR A 3 34.27 51.26 -2.74
N LYS A 4 34.12 50.25 -3.61
CA LYS A 4 34.92 49.32 -4.45
C LYS A 4 33.84 48.42 -5.12
N SER A 5 34.13 47.92 -6.33
CA SER A 5 33.72 46.59 -6.85
C SER A 5 32.27 46.29 -7.30
N LYS A 6 32.19 45.85 -8.56
CA LYS A 6 31.15 45.00 -9.17
C LYS A 6 31.09 43.61 -8.51
N MET A 7 29.90 42.98 -8.47
CA MET A 7 29.60 41.53 -8.34
C MET A 7 28.13 41.39 -8.78
N LEU A 8 27.72 40.80 -9.92
CA LEU A 8 27.89 39.44 -10.43
C LEU A 8 27.54 38.38 -9.37
N PHE A 9 26.26 38.03 -9.29
CA PHE A 9 25.81 36.75 -8.73
C PHE A 9 25.30 35.89 -9.89
N LEU A 10 26.26 35.18 -10.49
CA LEU A 10 26.02 34.04 -11.36
C LEU A 10 25.53 32.89 -10.48
N GLY A 11 24.48 32.20 -10.93
CA GLY A 11 23.98 30.97 -10.31
C GLY A 11 25.10 29.92 -10.22
N MET A 12 25.39 29.49 -9.01
CA MET A 12 26.37 28.45 -8.73
C MET A 12 25.70 27.09 -8.93
N MET A 13 25.60 26.63 -10.19
CA MET A 13 25.47 25.20 -10.45
C MET A 13 26.85 24.58 -10.24
N ALA A 14 26.99 23.81 -9.16
CA ALA A 14 28.18 23.03 -8.89
C ALA A 14 28.35 21.97 -9.99
N ALA A 15 29.26 22.23 -10.91
CA ALA A 15 29.77 21.22 -11.84
C ALA A 15 30.70 20.28 -11.07
N LEU A 16 30.23 19.07 -10.75
CA LEU A 16 31.07 17.96 -10.34
C LEU A 16 31.58 17.27 -11.61
N ILE A 17 32.71 17.74 -12.12
CA ILE A 17 33.47 17.08 -13.17
C ILE A 17 34.23 15.93 -12.52
N PHE A 18 33.78 14.69 -12.70
CA PHE A 18 34.64 13.53 -12.49
C PHE A 18 35.52 13.36 -13.71
N MET A 19 36.84 13.40 -13.51
CA MET A 19 37.82 12.94 -14.48
C MET A 19 37.53 11.47 -14.81
N VAL A 20 37.10 11.22 -16.04
CA VAL A 20 37.05 9.87 -16.59
C VAL A 20 38.48 9.44 -16.88
N CYS A 21 39.08 8.65 -16.00
CA CYS A 21 40.29 7.90 -16.34
C CYS A 21 39.92 6.87 -17.43
N PRO A 22 40.59 6.84 -18.59
CA PRO A 22 40.20 6.00 -19.72
C PRO A 22 40.62 4.52 -19.60
N LEU A 23 40.86 4.01 -18.39
CA LEU A 23 41.49 2.69 -18.21
C LEU A 23 40.54 1.53 -17.93
N PHE A 24 39.23 1.75 -17.75
CA PHE A 24 38.27 0.65 -17.58
C PHE A 24 36.89 1.01 -18.16
N PRO A 25 36.58 0.65 -19.42
CA PRO A 25 35.27 0.90 -20.03
C PRO A 25 34.09 0.18 -19.35
N TRP A 26 34.37 -0.67 -18.35
CA TRP A 26 33.43 -1.61 -17.71
C TRP A 26 32.99 -1.10 -16.33
N MET A 27 33.54 0.03 -15.88
CA MET A 27 33.02 0.84 -14.78
C MET A 27 32.42 2.12 -15.37
N GLN A 28 31.33 1.98 -16.12
CA GLN A 28 30.41 3.10 -16.22
C GLN A 28 29.56 3.04 -14.96
N THR A 29 29.87 3.89 -13.99
CA THR A 29 28.83 4.34 -13.06
C THR A 29 27.80 5.05 -13.91
N GLU A 30 26.71 4.35 -14.23
CA GLU A 30 25.51 5.00 -14.71
C GLU A 30 25.10 5.99 -13.62
N VAL A 31 25.45 7.26 -13.80
CA VAL A 31 24.77 8.35 -13.13
C VAL A 31 23.38 8.33 -13.73
N PHE A 32 22.48 7.56 -13.12
CA PHE A 32 21.06 7.74 -13.31
C PHE A 32 20.76 9.17 -12.89
N ALA A 33 20.76 10.09 -13.86
CA ALA A 33 19.91 11.25 -13.77
C ALA A 33 18.50 10.68 -13.65
N ALA A 34 18.04 10.50 -12.41
CA ALA A 34 16.76 9.93 -12.07
C ALA A 34 15.66 10.88 -12.56
N GLY A 35 15.29 10.75 -13.83
CA GLY A 35 14.00 11.18 -14.36
C GLY A 35 12.89 10.24 -13.89
N ALA A 36 12.93 9.78 -12.64
CA ALA A 36 11.87 8.97 -12.05
C ALA A 36 10.98 9.88 -11.21
N SER A 37 9.81 10.22 -11.74
CA SER A 37 8.72 10.89 -11.04
C SER A 37 8.21 10.01 -9.89
N GLY A 38 8.93 10.01 -8.78
CA GLY A 38 8.53 9.34 -7.55
C GLY A 38 7.62 10.25 -6.72
N THR A 39 6.65 9.65 -6.03
CA THR A 39 5.89 10.33 -4.99
C THR A 39 6.59 10.14 -3.66
N THR A 40 7.00 11.24 -3.03
CA THR A 40 7.59 11.22 -1.68
C THR A 40 6.50 11.28 -0.63
N LEU A 41 6.52 10.32 0.29
CA LEU A 41 5.63 10.22 1.44
C LEU A 41 6.43 10.54 2.71
N THR A 42 6.02 11.55 3.46
CA THR A 42 6.52 11.77 4.82
C THR A 42 5.67 10.97 5.80
N VAL A 43 6.28 10.01 6.52
CA VAL A 43 5.58 9.04 7.38
C VAL A 43 5.96 9.28 8.83
N LYS A 44 5.14 10.02 9.57
CA LYS A 44 5.45 10.44 10.95
C LYS A 44 5.44 9.27 11.93
N ASN A 45 4.51 8.33 11.73
CA ASN A 45 4.45 7.13 12.54
C ASN A 45 5.64 6.21 12.20
N LYS A 46 6.56 6.01 13.15
CA LYS A 46 7.77 5.20 12.96
C LYS A 46 7.46 3.73 12.66
N GLU A 47 6.42 3.16 13.27
CA GLU A 47 6.00 1.77 13.02
C GLU A 47 5.55 1.59 11.57
N LEU A 48 4.78 2.55 11.04
CA LEU A 48 4.37 2.54 9.64
C LEU A 48 5.56 2.77 8.70
N TYR A 49 6.43 3.73 9.02
CA TYR A 49 7.63 3.99 8.23
C TYR A 49 8.48 2.73 8.09
N ASP A 50 8.77 2.04 9.20
CA ASP A 50 9.56 0.82 9.21
C ASP A 50 8.88 -0.32 8.46
N ALA A 51 7.55 -0.47 8.59
CA ALA A 51 6.79 -1.48 7.87
C ALA A 51 6.84 -1.26 6.35
N LEU A 52 6.61 -0.02 5.89
CA LEU A 52 6.68 0.33 4.47
C LEU A 52 8.11 0.16 3.93
N LEU A 53 9.10 0.64 4.68
CA LEU A 53 10.50 0.52 4.31
C LEU A 53 10.91 -0.94 4.16
N TYR A 54 10.58 -1.78 5.15
CA TYR A 54 10.81 -3.22 5.09
C TYR A 54 10.13 -3.87 3.89
N HIS A 55 8.86 -3.55 3.64
CA HIS A 55 8.09 -4.11 2.54
C HIS A 55 8.67 -3.76 1.17
N PHE A 56 9.04 -2.50 0.96
CA PHE A 56 9.56 -2.05 -0.33
C PHE A 56 11.07 -2.33 -0.54
N ASN A 57 11.85 -2.50 0.53
CA ASN A 57 13.24 -2.96 0.46
C ASN A 57 13.36 -4.48 0.27
N LYS A 58 12.38 -5.25 0.75
CA LYS A 58 12.32 -6.68 0.46
C LYS A 58 12.19 -6.82 -1.05
N SER A 59 13.16 -7.50 -1.67
CA SER A 59 13.18 -7.76 -3.11
C SER A 59 12.03 -8.71 -3.50
N SER A 60 10.83 -8.16 -3.55
CA SER A 60 9.63 -8.77 -4.07
C SER A 60 9.59 -8.45 -5.56
N TRP A 61 9.50 -9.49 -6.41
CA TRP A 61 9.32 -9.31 -7.86
C TRP A 61 8.11 -8.43 -8.17
N SER A 62 7.08 -8.42 -7.30
CA SER A 62 5.87 -7.64 -7.46
C SER A 62 6.11 -6.12 -7.42
N ASN A 63 7.14 -5.66 -6.70
CA ASN A 63 7.44 -4.23 -6.53
C ASN A 63 8.83 -3.85 -7.09
N ALA A 64 9.36 -4.62 -8.04
CA ALA A 64 10.69 -4.40 -8.59
C ALA A 64 10.86 -2.95 -9.13
N GLY A 65 11.77 -2.20 -8.51
CA GLY A 65 12.06 -0.81 -8.86
C GLY A 65 10.99 0.20 -8.43
N ALA A 66 10.09 -0.18 -7.51
CA ALA A 66 9.11 0.73 -6.92
C ALA A 66 9.74 1.69 -5.91
N LEU A 67 10.67 1.22 -5.07
CA LEU A 67 11.42 2.10 -4.17
C LEU A 67 12.43 2.95 -4.96
N ALA A 68 12.25 4.26 -4.93
CA ALA A 68 13.10 5.23 -5.63
C ALA A 68 14.06 5.97 -4.69
N GLY A 69 13.79 5.97 -3.38
CA GLY A 69 14.68 6.52 -2.37
C GLY A 69 14.05 6.60 -0.99
N GLU A 70 14.87 6.86 0.02
CA GLU A 70 14.47 6.99 1.43
C GLU A 70 15.34 8.05 2.13
N ASP A 71 14.77 8.72 3.13
CA ASP A 71 15.48 9.60 4.07
C ASP A 71 14.99 9.28 5.49
N GLU A 72 15.75 8.46 6.21
CA GLU A 72 15.43 8.03 7.58
C GLU A 72 15.36 9.22 8.54
N GLY A 73 16.22 10.24 8.36
CA GLY A 73 16.25 11.42 9.20
C GLY A 73 14.99 12.27 9.11
N LYS A 74 14.26 12.19 8.00
CA LYS A 74 12.96 12.84 7.79
C LYS A 74 11.77 11.88 7.79
N GLN A 75 12.01 10.57 7.93
CA GLN A 75 11.03 9.51 7.73
C GLN A 75 10.29 9.64 6.38
N GLU A 76 11.05 9.85 5.31
CA GLU A 76 10.53 9.97 3.95
C GLU A 76 10.80 8.72 3.12
N ILE A 77 9.80 8.27 2.36
CA ILE A 77 9.91 7.17 1.38
C ILE A 77 9.45 7.71 0.03
N THR A 78 10.28 7.58 -0.99
CA THR A 78 9.92 7.96 -2.36
C THR A 78 9.63 6.73 -3.20
N LEU A 79 8.42 6.64 -3.74
CA LEU A 79 7.93 5.50 -4.50
C LEU A 79 7.56 5.87 -5.93
N ASN A 80 7.96 5.05 -6.88
CA ASN A 80 7.32 4.98 -8.19
C ASN A 80 6.02 4.19 -8.05
N MET A 81 4.91 4.91 -7.84
CA MET A 81 3.59 4.33 -7.56
C MET A 81 3.07 3.43 -8.69
N GLU A 82 3.45 3.69 -9.95
CA GLU A 82 3.07 2.83 -11.09
C GLU A 82 3.69 1.44 -11.01
N LYS A 83 4.82 1.29 -10.32
CA LYS A 83 5.49 0.00 -10.14
C LYS A 83 5.04 -0.76 -8.91
N VAL A 84 4.21 -0.16 -8.05
CA VAL A 84 3.69 -0.82 -6.85
C VAL A 84 2.52 -1.72 -7.24
N LYS A 85 2.69 -3.03 -7.07
CA LYS A 85 1.63 -4.04 -7.28
C LYS A 85 1.14 -4.68 -6.00
N SER A 86 1.95 -4.66 -4.94
CA SER A 86 1.62 -5.30 -3.67
C SER A 86 1.94 -4.37 -2.50
N ILE A 87 1.05 -4.27 -1.52
CA ILE A 87 1.29 -3.54 -0.27
C ILE A 87 1.00 -4.50 0.89
N GLU A 88 2.00 -4.76 1.74
CA GLU A 88 1.87 -5.55 2.96
C GLU A 88 2.26 -4.70 4.16
N ILE A 89 1.34 -4.54 5.12
CA ILE A 89 1.56 -3.80 6.35
C ILE A 89 1.01 -4.62 7.52
N LYS A 90 1.80 -4.78 8.57
CA LYS A 90 1.43 -5.58 9.73
C LYS A 90 1.62 -4.80 11.03
N ARG A 91 0.70 -4.99 11.97
CA ARG A 91 0.84 -4.56 13.38
C ARG A 91 1.08 -3.06 13.55
N VAL A 92 0.42 -2.25 12.72
CA VAL A 92 0.49 -0.78 12.79
C VAL A 92 -0.85 -0.22 13.27
N ASP A 93 -0.82 0.60 14.31
CA ASP A 93 -1.98 1.41 14.68
C ASP A 93 -2.14 2.58 13.71
N MET A 94 -3.05 2.45 12.72
CA MET A 94 -3.22 3.47 11.69
C MET A 94 -3.88 4.74 12.21
N THR A 95 -4.49 4.71 13.40
CA THR A 95 -5.10 5.89 14.02
C THR A 95 -4.08 6.90 14.55
N LYS A 96 -2.80 6.52 14.62
CA LYS A 96 -1.71 7.37 15.09
C LYS A 96 -1.14 8.24 13.98
N ASP A 97 -0.74 9.45 14.37
CA ASP A 97 -0.08 10.45 13.53
C ASP A 97 -0.77 10.66 12.19
N ASN A 98 -0.06 10.43 11.08
CA ASN A 98 -0.59 10.57 9.72
C ASN A 98 -0.75 9.23 9.00
N SER A 99 -0.78 8.10 9.72
CA SER A 99 -0.79 6.77 9.11
C SER A 99 -1.96 6.53 8.16
N LEU A 100 -3.19 6.92 8.55
CA LEU A 100 -4.36 6.83 7.65
C LEU A 100 -4.18 7.65 6.37
N GLU A 101 -3.60 8.86 6.44
CA GLU A 101 -3.39 9.71 5.27
C GLU A 101 -2.29 9.16 4.35
N VAL A 102 -1.24 8.57 4.93
CA VAL A 102 -0.21 7.86 4.17
C VAL A 102 -0.82 6.65 3.45
N LEU A 103 -1.63 5.84 4.14
CA LEU A 103 -2.32 4.69 3.55
C LEU A 103 -3.27 5.11 2.42
N LYS A 104 -4.07 6.17 2.62
CA LYS A 104 -4.93 6.74 1.57
C LYS A 104 -4.11 7.19 0.36
N THR A 105 -2.99 7.88 0.59
CA THR A 105 -2.11 8.37 -0.49
C THR A 105 -1.53 7.21 -1.29
N LEU A 106 -1.04 6.16 -0.61
CA LEU A 106 -0.55 4.94 -1.24
C LEU A 106 -1.63 4.30 -2.11
N ILE A 107 -2.82 4.02 -1.56
CA ILE A 107 -3.85 3.31 -2.31
C ILE A 107 -4.37 4.15 -3.49
N ASN A 108 -4.47 5.48 -3.35
CA ASN A 108 -4.88 6.34 -4.44
C ASN A 108 -3.82 6.43 -5.55
N GLY A 109 -2.53 6.44 -5.20
CA GLY A 109 -1.44 6.57 -6.17
C GLY A 109 -1.10 5.26 -6.91
N CYS A 110 -1.34 4.10 -6.29
CA CYS A 110 -0.93 2.80 -6.84
C CYS A 110 -1.97 2.23 -7.82
N ASP A 111 -2.00 2.75 -9.04
CA ASP A 111 -2.97 2.31 -10.05
C ASP A 111 -2.84 0.83 -10.47
N ASN A 112 -1.65 0.27 -10.27
CA ASN A 112 -1.32 -1.11 -10.58
C ASN A 112 -1.41 -2.06 -9.39
N LEU A 113 -2.02 -1.63 -8.27
CA LEU A 113 -2.19 -2.46 -7.07
C LEU A 113 -3.04 -3.70 -7.38
N GLU A 114 -2.41 -4.87 -7.24
CA GLU A 114 -2.99 -6.19 -7.43
C GLU A 114 -3.28 -6.89 -6.09
N GLU A 115 -2.52 -6.53 -5.04
CA GLU A 115 -2.58 -7.17 -3.73
C GLU A 115 -2.48 -6.15 -2.58
N LEU A 116 -3.38 -6.23 -1.61
CA LEU A 116 -3.35 -5.42 -0.39
C LEU A 116 -3.52 -6.31 0.84
N TYR A 117 -2.49 -6.34 1.69
CA TYR A 117 -2.46 -7.08 2.94
C TYR A 117 -2.29 -6.14 4.12
N LEU A 118 -3.34 -6.03 4.93
CA LEU A 118 -3.34 -5.29 6.18
C LEU A 118 -3.68 -6.28 7.30
N GLU A 119 -2.70 -6.58 8.16
CA GLU A 119 -2.80 -7.58 9.22
C GLU A 119 -2.56 -6.91 10.58
N THR A 120 -3.45 -7.12 11.55
CA THR A 120 -3.36 -6.52 12.89
C THR A 120 -3.19 -5.00 12.82
N CYS A 121 -3.86 -4.34 11.86
CA CYS A 121 -3.77 -2.89 11.66
C CYS A 121 -5.06 -2.21 12.16
N ASN A 122 -4.97 -1.28 13.11
CA ASN A 122 -6.17 -0.59 13.59
C ASN A 122 -6.67 0.43 12.55
N LEU A 123 -7.66 0.04 11.74
CA LEU A 123 -8.25 0.86 10.67
C LEU A 123 -9.51 1.62 11.10
N THR A 124 -9.68 1.87 12.40
CA THR A 124 -10.82 2.67 12.90
C THR A 124 -10.88 4.02 12.18
N GLY A 125 -12.00 4.32 11.51
CA GLY A 125 -12.21 5.55 10.75
C GLY A 125 -11.65 5.55 9.32
N PHE A 126 -11.13 4.42 8.82
CA PHE A 126 -10.71 4.29 7.43
C PHE A 126 -11.91 4.18 6.48
N ASP A 127 -11.89 4.96 5.39
CA ASP A 127 -12.91 4.87 4.34
C ASP A 127 -12.49 3.85 3.27
N TYR A 128 -13.01 2.64 3.38
CA TYR A 128 -12.70 1.56 2.43
C TYR A 128 -13.21 1.82 0.99
N ASN A 129 -14.10 2.80 0.77
CA ASN A 129 -14.64 3.06 -0.57
C ASN A 129 -13.58 3.50 -1.58
N LEU A 130 -12.43 4.00 -1.11
CA LEU A 130 -11.28 4.29 -1.98
C LEU A 130 -10.77 3.05 -2.72
N LEU A 131 -10.99 1.85 -2.18
CA LEU A 131 -10.61 0.60 -2.85
C LEU A 131 -11.40 0.35 -4.13
N ASN A 132 -12.60 0.93 -4.28
CA ASN A 132 -13.40 0.80 -5.51
C ASN A 132 -12.72 1.38 -6.75
N GLN A 133 -11.68 2.20 -6.58
CA GLN A 133 -10.90 2.72 -7.69
C GLN A 133 -9.82 1.71 -8.15
N ARG A 134 -9.50 0.70 -7.33
CA ARG A 134 -8.43 -0.29 -7.59
C ARG A 134 -8.92 -1.46 -8.43
N GLN A 135 -9.15 -1.20 -9.71
CA GLN A 135 -9.69 -2.17 -10.68
C GLN A 135 -8.81 -3.39 -10.97
N LYS A 136 -7.55 -3.38 -10.50
CA LYS A 136 -6.61 -4.50 -10.62
C LYS A 136 -6.50 -5.34 -9.35
N LEU A 137 -7.11 -4.89 -8.24
CA LEU A 137 -7.02 -5.57 -6.96
C LEU A 137 -7.66 -6.97 -7.08
N SER A 138 -6.84 -7.99 -6.91
CA SER A 138 -7.20 -9.40 -7.03
C SER A 138 -7.19 -10.10 -5.67
N GLN A 139 -6.39 -9.58 -4.73
CA GLN A 139 -6.21 -10.12 -3.40
C GLN A 139 -6.36 -9.02 -2.35
N LEU A 140 -7.29 -9.21 -1.42
CA LEU A 140 -7.55 -8.27 -0.32
C LEU A 140 -7.59 -9.03 1.00
N TYR A 141 -6.66 -8.69 1.89
CA TYR A 141 -6.52 -9.27 3.21
C TYR A 141 -6.65 -8.15 4.23
N LEU A 142 -7.68 -8.22 5.05
CA LEU A 142 -7.99 -7.28 6.12
C LEU A 142 -8.13 -8.06 7.42
N VAL A 143 -7.03 -8.61 7.94
CA VAL A 143 -7.02 -9.52 9.09
C VAL A 143 -6.83 -8.73 10.38
N ASP A 144 -7.67 -8.96 11.39
CA ASP A 144 -7.71 -8.18 12.64
C ASP A 144 -7.56 -6.66 12.39
N THR A 145 -8.46 -6.10 11.59
CA THR A 145 -8.43 -4.67 11.27
C THR A 145 -9.45 -3.84 12.03
N LYS A 146 -10.04 -4.44 13.07
CA LYS A 146 -11.13 -3.88 13.90
C LYS A 146 -12.42 -3.60 13.12
N MET A 147 -12.63 -4.30 12.01
CA MET A 147 -13.87 -4.20 11.25
C MET A 147 -15.04 -4.80 12.02
N THR A 148 -16.19 -4.14 11.95
CA THR A 148 -17.46 -4.63 12.51
C THR A 148 -18.50 -4.97 11.43
N ALA A 149 -18.22 -4.58 10.19
CA ALA A 149 -19.03 -4.87 9.02
C ALA A 149 -18.16 -4.80 7.76
N VAL A 150 -18.55 -5.54 6.72
CA VAL A 150 -17.92 -5.53 5.42
C VAL A 150 -18.39 -4.29 4.64
N PRO A 151 -17.48 -3.43 4.16
CA PRO A 151 -17.83 -2.26 3.38
C PRO A 151 -18.43 -2.67 2.03
N ASN A 152 -19.31 -1.82 1.49
CA ASN A 152 -19.94 -2.04 0.20
C ASN A 152 -18.98 -1.76 -0.96
N LEU A 153 -18.07 -2.72 -1.20
CA LEU A 153 -17.06 -2.64 -2.25
C LEU A 153 -17.54 -3.33 -3.54
N LYS A 154 -17.11 -2.80 -4.68
CA LYS A 154 -17.30 -3.37 -6.01
C LYS A 154 -15.94 -3.62 -6.62
N LEU A 155 -15.43 -4.82 -6.44
CA LEU A 155 -14.10 -5.22 -6.86
C LEU A 155 -14.21 -6.37 -7.86
N GLU A 156 -14.31 -6.01 -9.14
CA GLU A 156 -14.61 -6.97 -10.20
C GLU A 156 -13.56 -8.09 -10.34
N LYS A 157 -12.28 -7.78 -10.12
CA LYS A 157 -11.18 -8.76 -10.26
C LYS A 157 -10.82 -9.50 -8.97
N LEU A 158 -11.47 -9.17 -7.85
CA LEU A 158 -11.13 -9.77 -6.57
C LEU A 158 -11.45 -11.26 -6.57
N SER A 159 -10.43 -12.09 -6.43
CA SER A 159 -10.55 -13.55 -6.35
C SER A 159 -10.35 -14.07 -4.93
N ILE A 160 -9.60 -13.35 -4.09
CA ILE A 160 -9.35 -13.71 -2.69
C ILE A 160 -9.75 -12.55 -1.78
N LEU A 161 -10.61 -12.85 -0.81
CA LEU A 161 -10.98 -11.95 0.27
C LEU A 161 -10.74 -12.65 1.62
N CYS A 162 -9.84 -12.10 2.43
CA CYS A 162 -9.60 -12.53 3.79
C CYS A 162 -10.05 -11.46 4.78
N LEU A 163 -10.94 -11.83 5.69
CA LEU A 163 -11.52 -10.97 6.71
C LEU A 163 -11.38 -11.56 8.12
N SER A 164 -10.53 -12.58 8.29
CA SER A 164 -10.36 -13.30 9.54
C SER A 164 -10.04 -12.38 10.72
N GLU A 165 -10.40 -12.81 11.93
CA GLU A 165 -10.12 -12.12 13.19
C GLU A 165 -10.77 -10.72 13.34
N ASN A 166 -11.81 -10.41 12.58
CA ASN A 166 -12.64 -9.21 12.78
C ASN A 166 -13.91 -9.52 13.57
N ASN A 167 -14.61 -8.51 14.11
CA ASN A 167 -15.88 -8.75 14.81
C ASN A 167 -17.08 -8.59 13.88
N LEU A 168 -17.40 -9.61 13.07
CA LEU A 168 -18.50 -9.60 12.11
C LEU A 168 -19.79 -10.25 12.67
N SER A 169 -19.94 -10.28 13.99
CA SER A 169 -21.07 -10.94 14.67
C SER A 169 -22.42 -10.23 14.52
N ALA A 170 -22.42 -8.94 14.14
CA ALA A 170 -23.63 -8.16 13.99
C ALA A 170 -24.48 -8.66 12.80
N ASN A 171 -25.81 -8.63 12.95
CA ASN A 171 -26.71 -8.99 11.85
C ASN A 171 -26.48 -8.05 10.64
N GLY A 172 -26.36 -8.65 9.46
CA GLY A 172 -26.07 -7.93 8.21
C GLY A 172 -24.62 -7.46 8.03
N ALA A 173 -23.70 -7.74 8.97
CA ALA A 173 -22.29 -7.36 8.86
C ALA A 173 -21.63 -7.87 7.56
N CYS A 174 -22.10 -8.99 7.02
CA CYS A 174 -21.57 -9.62 5.81
C CYS A 174 -22.48 -9.46 4.57
N ASP A 175 -23.54 -8.64 4.63
CA ASP A 175 -24.52 -8.53 3.53
C ASP A 175 -23.91 -7.95 2.23
N ALA A 176 -22.81 -7.22 2.35
CA ALA A 176 -22.05 -6.71 1.20
C ALA A 176 -21.30 -7.82 0.43
N ILE A 177 -21.13 -9.02 1.01
CA ILE A 177 -20.50 -10.15 0.33
C ILE A 177 -21.52 -10.80 -0.61
N THR A 178 -21.57 -10.28 -1.83
CA THR A 178 -22.48 -10.75 -2.88
C THR A 178 -21.75 -10.96 -4.21
N ARG A 179 -22.35 -11.76 -5.10
CA ARG A 179 -21.87 -11.91 -6.48
C ARG A 179 -21.90 -10.61 -7.28
N ALA A 180 -22.75 -9.65 -6.93
CA ALA A 180 -22.77 -8.35 -7.58
C ALA A 180 -21.55 -7.50 -7.20
N ASN A 181 -21.08 -7.63 -5.97
CA ASN A 181 -19.93 -6.89 -5.43
C ASN A 181 -18.59 -7.55 -5.74
N PHE A 182 -18.55 -8.90 -5.70
CA PHE A 182 -17.36 -9.70 -5.94
C PHE A 182 -17.65 -10.84 -6.94
N PRO A 183 -17.87 -10.52 -8.23
CA PRO A 183 -18.33 -11.50 -9.23
C PRO A 183 -17.33 -12.63 -9.52
N ASN A 184 -16.04 -12.39 -9.25
CA ASN A 184 -14.96 -13.36 -9.48
C ASN A 184 -14.37 -13.93 -8.18
N LEU A 185 -15.05 -13.75 -7.03
CA LEU A 185 -14.57 -14.27 -5.76
C LEU A 185 -14.50 -15.80 -5.79
N GLN A 186 -13.33 -16.34 -5.45
CA GLN A 186 -13.06 -17.77 -5.43
C GLN A 186 -12.76 -18.25 -4.02
N THR A 187 -12.11 -17.43 -3.20
CA THR A 187 -11.69 -17.79 -1.85
C THR A 187 -12.16 -16.73 -0.85
N LEU A 188 -12.84 -17.19 0.20
CA LEU A 188 -13.30 -16.36 1.31
C LEU A 188 -12.86 -16.97 2.65
N TRP A 189 -12.12 -16.18 3.43
CA TRP A 189 -11.70 -16.54 4.79
C TRP A 189 -12.34 -15.62 5.82
N LEU A 190 -13.01 -16.24 6.79
CA LEU A 190 -13.79 -15.61 7.85
C LEU A 190 -13.56 -16.29 9.20
N ASP A 191 -12.35 -16.83 9.39
CA ASP A 191 -11.97 -17.52 10.61
C ASP A 191 -12.00 -16.53 11.79
N ASP A 192 -12.48 -16.97 12.94
CA ASP A 192 -12.55 -16.16 14.17
C ASP A 192 -13.32 -14.84 14.03
N CYS A 193 -14.38 -14.83 13.20
CA CYS A 193 -15.19 -13.62 12.96
C CYS A 193 -16.40 -13.42 13.90
N GLY A 194 -16.61 -14.32 14.87
CA GLY A 194 -17.77 -14.31 15.75
C GLY A 194 -19.12 -14.54 15.04
N LEU A 195 -19.09 -15.17 13.86
CA LEU A 195 -20.29 -15.41 13.05
C LEU A 195 -21.16 -16.50 13.68
N THR A 196 -22.42 -16.18 13.96
CA THR A 196 -23.44 -17.16 14.38
C THR A 196 -24.38 -17.55 13.23
N ASN A 197 -24.43 -16.75 12.16
CA ASN A 197 -25.20 -17.01 10.95
C ASN A 197 -24.33 -16.77 9.71
N ILE A 198 -24.40 -17.69 8.75
CA ILE A 198 -23.66 -17.67 7.49
C ILE A 198 -24.56 -17.60 6.25
N ASP A 199 -25.84 -17.25 6.40
CA ASP A 199 -26.83 -17.22 5.31
C ASP A 199 -26.44 -16.30 4.16
N PHE A 200 -25.67 -15.24 4.41
CA PHE A 200 -25.17 -14.32 3.38
C PHE A 200 -24.37 -15.06 2.30
N ILE A 201 -23.80 -16.23 2.62
CA ILE A 201 -23.07 -17.08 1.68
C ILE A 201 -23.93 -17.45 0.46
N LYS A 202 -25.26 -17.57 0.58
CA LYS A 202 -26.14 -17.85 -0.57
C LYS A 202 -26.05 -16.76 -1.65
N ASN A 203 -25.69 -15.54 -1.26
CA ASN A 203 -25.53 -14.40 -2.16
C ASN A 203 -24.23 -14.48 -2.98
N THR A 204 -23.30 -15.39 -2.65
CA THR A 204 -22.04 -15.60 -3.38
C THR A 204 -22.19 -16.49 -4.62
N GLY A 205 -23.36 -17.14 -4.81
CA GLY A 205 -23.60 -17.99 -5.98
C GLY A 205 -22.89 -19.35 -5.95
N GLY A 206 -22.48 -19.83 -4.77
CA GLY A 206 -22.12 -21.23 -4.51
C GLY A 206 -20.73 -21.69 -4.95
N GLY A 207 -19.99 -20.89 -5.73
CA GLY A 207 -18.65 -21.25 -6.27
C GLY A 207 -17.45 -20.85 -5.41
N VAL A 208 -17.67 -20.32 -4.20
CA VAL A 208 -16.61 -19.82 -3.32
C VAL A 208 -16.10 -20.95 -2.41
N ASN A 209 -14.80 -21.22 -2.44
CA ASN A 209 -14.08 -22.01 -1.44
C ASN A 209 -14.03 -21.22 -0.13
N LYS A 210 -14.47 -21.86 0.97
CA LYS A 210 -14.68 -21.20 2.25
C LYS A 210 -13.81 -21.84 3.32
N SER A 211 -13.11 -21.01 4.09
CA SER A 211 -12.67 -21.37 5.43
C SER A 211 -13.47 -20.55 6.43
N VAL A 212 -14.23 -21.24 7.27
CA VAL A 212 -14.90 -20.66 8.43
C VAL A 212 -14.65 -21.63 9.57
N THR A 213 -13.57 -21.43 10.32
CA THR A 213 -13.40 -22.11 11.61
C THR A 213 -14.16 -21.33 12.67
N GLY A 214 -15.23 -21.94 13.18
CA GLY A 214 -15.97 -21.40 14.32
C GLY A 214 -15.20 -21.64 15.62
N GLY A 215 -15.07 -20.57 16.42
CA GLY A 215 -14.77 -20.64 17.86
C GLY A 215 -16.03 -20.83 18.68
#